data_AF-A0A4Q2Z934-F1
#
_entry.id   AF-A0A4Q2Z934-F1
#
_cell.length_a   1.000
_cell.length_b   1.000
_cell.length_c   1.000
_cell.angle_alpha   90.00
_cell.angle_beta   90.00
_cell.angle_gamma   90.00
#
_symmetry.space_group_name_H-M   'P 1'
#
loop_
_entity.id
_entity.type
_entity.pdbx_description
1 polymer ?
#
loop_
_entity_poly.entity_id
_entity_poly.type
_entity_poly.pdbx_seq_one_letter_code
_entity_poly.pdbx_strand_id
1 'polypeptide(L)'
;LWQLEGKLALSGGLVLSSAAICRIYRKSMSSVPPPLSQYPPPGWWARNWKWAVPACLVSVVAMFVGFIFLLFFTITGFMKSSEPYKVAMSRANASAQIQEALGTPVESGIFMTGNISTSGAGGRASIAIPISGPKGKGSLYVEANKSAGTWTYTTLEARVPGQSGRIDLRP
;
A
#
# COMPACT_ATOMS: atom_id res chain seq x y z
N LEU A 1 -1.87 -43.90 99.69
CA LEU A 1 -2.59 -43.74 100.97
C LEU A 1 -3.26 -42.37 100.95
N TRP A 2 -4.61 -42.37 100.94
CA TRP A 2 -5.56 -41.33 101.38
C TRP A 2 -5.43 -39.90 100.79
N GLN A 3 -6.37 -39.40 99.98
CA GLN A 3 -7.73 -38.88 100.28
C GLN A 3 -7.74 -37.53 101.04
N LEU A 4 -8.62 -36.61 100.55
CA LEU A 4 -9.21 -35.42 101.23
C LEU A 4 -8.32 -34.15 101.25
N GLU A 5 -8.70 -32.89 100.93
CA GLU A 5 -9.94 -32.13 100.66
C GLU A 5 -9.57 -30.90 99.78
N GLY A 6 -10.42 -30.27 98.96
CA GLY A 6 -11.46 -29.33 99.38
C GLY A 6 -11.09 -27.85 99.11
N LYS A 7 -11.79 -27.25 98.12
CA LYS A 7 -12.13 -25.81 97.92
C LYS A 7 -11.19 -24.81 97.17
N LEU A 8 -11.82 -24.23 96.13
CA LEU A 8 -11.86 -22.82 95.68
C LEU A 8 -10.69 -22.21 94.88
N ALA A 9 -10.87 -22.12 93.55
CA ALA A 9 -10.73 -20.87 92.78
C ALA A 9 -11.21 -21.04 91.32
N LEU A 10 -12.43 -20.54 91.05
CA LEU A 10 -12.94 -20.01 89.77
C LEU A 10 -12.53 -20.71 88.46
N SER A 11 -13.25 -21.79 88.13
CA SER A 11 -13.44 -22.25 86.76
C SER A 11 -14.46 -21.33 86.06
N GLY A 12 -13.97 -20.37 85.28
CA GLY A 12 -14.76 -19.56 84.36
C GLY A 12 -14.95 -20.26 83.02
N GLY A 13 -15.44 -21.50 83.03
CA GLY A 13 -15.79 -22.23 81.82
C GLY A 13 -17.09 -21.70 81.23
N LEU A 14 -17.00 -20.80 80.26
CA LEU A 14 -18.14 -20.30 79.50
C LEU A 14 -18.74 -21.46 78.67
N VAL A 15 -19.70 -22.19 79.24
CA VAL A 15 -20.51 -23.18 78.51
C VAL A 15 -21.42 -22.39 77.57
N LEU A 16 -20.93 -22.14 76.36
CA LEU A 16 -21.74 -21.58 75.29
C LEU A 16 -22.86 -22.58 74.99
N SER A 17 -24.08 -22.25 75.41
CA SER A 17 -25.29 -22.98 75.04
C SER A 17 -25.32 -23.22 73.54
N SER A 18 -25.77 -24.40 73.10
CA SER A 18 -25.96 -24.76 71.69
C SER A 18 -26.69 -23.65 70.89
N ALA A 19 -27.60 -22.92 71.55
CA ALA A 19 -28.31 -21.77 70.97
C ALA A 19 -27.43 -20.53 70.69
N ALA A 20 -26.33 -20.34 71.44
CA ALA A 20 -25.36 -19.27 71.22
C ALA A 20 -24.42 -19.62 70.05
N ILE A 21 -23.98 -20.87 69.95
CA ILE A 21 -23.16 -21.38 68.84
C ILE A 21 -23.97 -21.33 67.53
N CYS A 22 -25.24 -21.74 67.55
CA CYS A 22 -26.13 -21.67 66.39
C CYS A 22 -26.41 -20.22 65.95
N ARG A 23 -26.47 -19.26 66.88
CA ARG A 23 -26.63 -17.83 66.57
C ARG A 23 -25.38 -17.24 65.89
N ILE A 24 -24.19 -17.64 66.33
CA ILE A 24 -22.93 -17.19 65.73
C ILE A 24 -22.79 -17.78 64.30
N TYR A 25 -23.11 -19.06 64.11
CA TYR A 25 -23.07 -19.70 62.79
C TYR A 25 -24.12 -19.10 61.82
N ARG A 26 -25.36 -18.84 62.29
CA ARG A 26 -26.41 -18.21 61.48
C ARG A 26 -26.03 -16.80 61.02
N LYS A 27 -25.30 -16.04 61.86
CA LYS A 27 -24.82 -14.70 61.50
C LYS A 27 -23.70 -14.73 60.46
N SER A 28 -22.97 -15.85 60.32
CA SER A 28 -21.85 -15.97 59.39
C SER A 28 -22.20 -16.57 58.02
N MET A 29 -23.37 -17.22 57.86
CA MET A 29 -23.78 -17.89 56.61
C MET A 29 -24.69 -17.05 55.70
N SER A 30 -24.84 -15.76 55.96
CA SER A 30 -25.70 -14.85 55.18
C SER A 30 -24.93 -13.90 54.26
N SER A 31 -23.66 -14.17 53.95
CA SER A 31 -23.00 -13.50 52.83
C SER A 31 -23.47 -14.15 51.53
N VAL A 32 -24.56 -13.64 50.97
CA VAL A 32 -24.92 -13.88 49.57
C VAL A 32 -23.67 -13.54 48.75
N PRO A 33 -23.10 -14.46 47.95
CA PRO A 33 -21.96 -14.12 47.11
C PRO A 33 -22.39 -12.95 46.22
N PRO A 34 -21.53 -11.93 46.02
CA PRO A 34 -21.87 -10.82 45.13
C PRO A 34 -22.26 -11.40 43.77
N PRO A 35 -23.29 -10.85 43.10
CA PRO A 35 -23.66 -11.31 41.77
C PRO A 35 -22.41 -11.28 40.88
N LEU A 36 -22.14 -12.39 40.19
CA LEU A 36 -21.04 -12.46 39.24
C LEU A 36 -21.21 -11.30 38.26
N SER A 37 -20.19 -10.44 38.18
CA SER A 37 -20.17 -9.29 37.26
C SER A 37 -20.53 -9.79 35.86
N GLN A 38 -21.71 -9.41 35.37
CA GLN A 38 -22.14 -9.69 34.01
C GLN A 38 -21.41 -8.70 33.10
N TYR A 39 -20.13 -8.97 32.81
CA TYR A 39 -19.41 -8.23 31.79
C TYR A 39 -20.14 -8.47 30.46
N PRO A 40 -20.58 -7.42 29.75
CA PRO A 40 -21.15 -7.61 28.43
C PRO A 40 -20.12 -8.36 27.57
N PRO A 41 -20.54 -9.38 26.81
CA PRO A 41 -19.60 -10.15 25.99
C PRO A 41 -18.85 -9.17 25.09
N PRO A 42 -17.52 -9.32 24.92
CA PRO A 42 -16.74 -8.41 24.11
C PRO A 42 -17.37 -8.30 22.72
N GLY A 43 -17.71 -7.07 22.32
CA GLY A 43 -18.30 -6.81 21.02
C GLY A 43 -17.39 -7.27 19.89
N TRP A 44 -17.95 -7.43 18.68
CA TRP A 44 -17.24 -7.91 17.48
C TRP A 44 -15.89 -7.19 17.27
N TRP A 45 -15.85 -5.89 17.58
CA TRP A 45 -14.66 -5.04 17.50
C TRP A 45 -13.53 -5.48 18.45
N ALA A 46 -13.82 -5.83 19.71
CA ALA A 46 -12.80 -6.25 20.67
C ALA A 46 -12.16 -7.61 20.31
N ARG A 47 -12.88 -8.46 19.56
CA ARG A 47 -12.39 -9.77 19.11
C ARG A 47 -11.60 -9.68 17.80
N ASN A 48 -12.08 -8.87 16.86
CA ASN A 48 -11.55 -8.85 15.48
C ASN A 48 -10.64 -7.66 15.18
N TRP A 49 -10.47 -6.71 16.10
CA TRP A 49 -9.58 -5.54 15.96
C TRP A 49 -8.19 -5.88 15.44
N LYS A 50 -7.61 -6.99 15.93
CA LYS A 50 -6.26 -7.45 15.54
C LYS A 50 -6.14 -7.77 14.04
N TRP A 51 -7.25 -8.09 13.38
CA TRP A 51 -7.33 -8.40 11.95
C TRP A 51 -7.96 -7.26 11.15
N ALA A 52 -8.93 -6.55 11.74
CA ALA A 52 -9.62 -5.44 11.09
C ALA A 52 -8.68 -4.26 10.79
N VAL A 53 -7.77 -3.93 11.71
CA VAL A 53 -6.79 -2.85 11.52
C VAL A 53 -5.80 -3.15 10.39
N PRO A 54 -5.11 -4.31 10.35
CA PRO A 54 -4.23 -4.61 9.23
C PRO A 54 -5.00 -4.80 7.93
N ALA A 55 -6.22 -5.37 7.94
CA ALA A 55 -7.02 -5.48 6.72
C ALA A 55 -7.43 -4.12 6.15
N CYS A 56 -7.81 -3.16 7.01
CA CYS A 56 -8.10 -1.79 6.61
C CYS A 56 -6.86 -1.08 6.09
N LEU A 57 -5.70 -1.26 6.74
CA LEU A 57 -4.45 -0.70 6.25
C LEU A 57 -4.08 -1.26 4.87
N VAL A 58 -4.18 -2.58 4.69
CA VAL A 58 -3.90 -3.24 3.42
C VAL A 58 -4.88 -2.79 2.34
N SER A 59 -6.17 -2.63 2.65
CA SER A 59 -7.15 -2.17 1.65
C SER A 59 -6.88 -0.72 1.22
N VAL A 60 -6.53 0.17 2.16
CA VAL A 60 -6.16 1.56 1.85
C VAL A 60 -4.89 1.60 1.00
N VAL A 61 -3.86 0.83 1.35
CA VAL A 61 -2.63 0.74 0.55
C VAL A 61 -2.92 0.17 -0.83
N ALA A 62 -3.72 -0.89 -0.94
CA ALA A 62 -4.09 -1.49 -2.22
C ALA A 62 -4.88 -0.51 -3.09
N MET A 63 -5.81 0.25 -2.51
CA MET A 63 -6.55 1.30 -3.22
C MET A 63 -5.61 2.39 -3.74
N PHE A 64 -4.67 2.84 -2.92
CA PHE A 64 -3.70 3.86 -3.30
C PHE A 64 -2.78 3.39 -4.44
N VAL A 65 -2.26 2.17 -4.31
CA VAL A 65 -1.44 1.53 -5.35
C VAL A 65 -2.24 1.34 -6.64
N GLY A 66 -3.48 0.82 -6.55
CA GLY A 66 -4.36 0.67 -7.69
C GLY A 66 -4.68 2.00 -8.39
N PHE A 67 -4.88 3.07 -7.64
CA PHE A 67 -5.10 4.40 -8.17
C PHE A 67 -3.88 4.94 -8.93
N ILE A 68 -2.67 4.76 -8.39
CA ILE A 68 -1.43 5.13 -9.08
C ILE A 68 -1.29 4.34 -10.40
N PHE A 69 -1.53 3.03 -10.38
CA PHE A 69 -1.50 2.22 -11.59
C PHE A 69 -2.54 2.68 -12.61
N LEU A 70 -3.77 2.97 -12.19
CA LEU A 70 -4.81 3.48 -13.08
C LEU A 70 -4.41 4.79 -13.75
N LEU A 71 -3.89 5.76 -12.99
CA LEU A 71 -3.38 7.02 -13.55
C LEU A 71 -2.22 6.80 -14.52
N PHE A 72 -1.26 5.94 -14.15
CA PHE A 72 -0.12 5.65 -15.01
C PHE A 72 -0.54 5.02 -16.34
N PHE A 73 -1.42 4.00 -16.31
CA PHE A 73 -1.89 3.33 -17.51
C PHE A 73 -2.77 4.22 -18.40
N THR A 74 -3.60 5.08 -17.81
CA THR A 74 -4.44 6.02 -18.58
C THR A 74 -3.60 7.09 -19.28
N ILE A 75 -2.65 7.71 -18.57
CA ILE A 75 -1.76 8.73 -19.15
C ILE A 75 -0.88 8.10 -20.25
N THR A 76 -0.25 6.96 -19.97
CA THR A 76 0.60 6.28 -20.95
C THR A 76 -0.18 5.78 -22.15
N GLY A 77 -1.41 5.29 -21.97
CA GLY A 77 -2.31 4.93 -23.06
C GLY A 77 -2.66 6.13 -23.95
N PHE A 78 -2.98 7.27 -23.35
CA PHE A 78 -3.25 8.50 -24.09
C PHE A 78 -2.02 8.97 -24.87
N MET A 79 -0.83 8.95 -24.25
CA MET A 79 0.41 9.31 -24.93
C MET A 79 0.76 8.37 -26.10
N LYS A 80 0.58 7.05 -25.95
CA LYS A 80 0.83 6.06 -27.03
C LYS A 80 -0.12 6.23 -28.21
N SER A 81 -1.33 6.73 -27.98
CA SER A 81 -2.30 6.99 -29.04
C SER A 81 -1.94 8.21 -29.91
N SER A 82 -1.08 9.10 -29.39
CA SER A 82 -0.70 10.33 -30.06
C SER A 82 0.13 10.08 -31.33
N GLU A 83 -0.13 10.89 -32.35
CA GLU A 83 0.59 10.85 -33.63
C GLU A 83 2.12 11.04 -33.48
N PRO A 84 2.63 11.96 -32.62
CA PRO A 84 4.07 12.11 -32.40
C PRO A 84 4.76 10.83 -31.92
N TYR A 85 4.11 10.05 -31.04
CA TYR A 85 4.66 8.79 -30.54
C TYR A 85 4.79 7.73 -31.65
N LYS A 86 3.74 7.57 -32.46
CA LYS A 86 3.71 6.58 -33.54
C LYS A 86 4.75 6.88 -34.62
N VAL A 87 4.85 8.14 -35.03
CA VAL A 87 5.85 8.58 -36.03
C VAL A 87 7.26 8.35 -35.50
N ALA A 88 7.53 8.74 -34.25
CA ALA A 88 8.84 8.55 -33.64
C ALA A 88 9.24 7.07 -33.55
N MET A 89 8.34 6.19 -33.10
CA MET A 89 8.59 4.74 -33.03
C MET A 89 8.76 4.10 -34.42
N SER A 90 7.99 4.55 -35.42
CA SER A 90 8.11 4.06 -36.79
C SER A 90 9.47 4.45 -37.39
N ARG A 91 9.90 5.70 -37.22
CA ARG A 91 11.21 6.18 -37.67
C ARG A 91 12.38 5.52 -36.94
N ALA A 92 12.24 5.31 -35.64
CA ALA A 92 13.24 4.60 -34.84
C ALA A 92 13.40 3.15 -35.31
N ASN A 93 12.29 2.46 -35.60
CA ASN A 93 12.33 1.11 -36.15
C ASN A 93 12.84 1.06 -37.59
N ALA A 94 12.60 2.09 -38.41
CA ALA A 94 13.07 2.12 -39.80
C ALA A 94 14.58 2.44 -39.95
N SER A 95 15.21 2.99 -38.91
CA SER A 95 16.62 3.40 -38.96
C SER A 95 17.56 2.21 -38.79
N ALA A 96 18.37 1.95 -39.83
CA ALA A 96 19.39 0.90 -39.80
C ALA A 96 20.39 1.10 -38.65
N GLN A 97 20.78 2.34 -38.35
CA GLN A 97 21.72 2.66 -37.26
C GLN A 97 21.18 2.23 -35.89
N ILE A 98 19.87 2.34 -35.67
CA ILE A 98 19.23 1.95 -34.41
C ILE A 98 19.10 0.43 -34.32
N GLN A 99 18.72 -0.22 -35.42
CA GLN A 99 18.66 -1.69 -35.48
C GLN A 99 20.04 -2.31 -35.30
N GLU A 100 21.10 -1.71 -35.84
CA GLU A 100 22.46 -2.18 -35.67
C GLU A 100 22.92 -2.08 -34.21
N ALA A 101 22.62 -0.94 -33.57
CA ALA A 101 23.06 -0.64 -32.21
C ALA A 101 22.24 -1.36 -31.12
N LEU A 102 20.91 -1.42 -31.24
CA LEU A 102 20.01 -2.02 -30.24
C LEU A 102 19.57 -3.45 -30.59
N GLY A 103 19.67 -3.85 -31.86
CA GLY A 103 19.15 -5.12 -32.35
C GLY A 103 17.64 -5.08 -32.64
N THR A 104 17.13 -6.15 -33.24
CA THR A 104 15.71 -6.34 -33.55
C THR A 104 15.12 -7.45 -32.69
N PRO A 105 13.91 -7.29 -32.13
CA PRO A 105 13.01 -6.14 -32.23
C PRO A 105 13.40 -4.96 -31.33
N VAL A 106 13.07 -3.73 -31.74
CA VAL A 106 13.22 -2.52 -30.91
C VAL A 106 11.88 -2.24 -30.22
N GLU A 107 11.86 -2.40 -28.90
CA GLU A 107 10.69 -2.18 -28.07
C GLU A 107 10.78 -0.85 -27.31
N SER A 108 9.64 -0.22 -27.04
CA SER A 108 9.59 0.92 -26.13
C SER A 108 9.65 0.46 -24.68
N GLY A 109 10.49 1.09 -23.87
CA GLY A 109 10.60 0.82 -22.44
C GLY A 109 9.35 1.19 -21.65
N ILE A 110 9.27 0.65 -20.43
CA ILE A 110 8.10 0.78 -19.54
C ILE A 110 7.93 2.22 -19.01
N PHE A 111 9.03 2.95 -18.83
CA PHE A 111 9.05 4.30 -18.23
C PHE A 111 9.26 5.39 -19.29
N MET A 112 8.24 5.69 -20.10
CA MET A 112 8.30 6.91 -20.92
C MET A 112 7.98 8.13 -20.07
N THR A 113 8.72 9.20 -20.30
CA THR A 113 8.53 10.50 -19.64
C THR A 113 8.31 11.53 -20.71
N GLY A 114 7.25 12.31 -20.60
CA GLY A 114 6.94 13.33 -21.58
C GLY A 114 5.69 14.09 -21.19
N ASN A 115 5.51 15.22 -21.85
CA ASN A 115 4.31 16.01 -21.73
C ASN A 115 3.80 16.33 -23.13
N ILE A 116 2.50 16.17 -23.31
CA ILE A 116 1.79 16.57 -24.52
C ILE A 116 0.78 17.62 -24.08
N SER A 117 1.09 18.90 -24.31
CA SER A 117 0.12 19.96 -24.13
C SER A 117 -0.53 20.26 -25.48
N THR A 118 -1.86 20.31 -25.52
CA THR A 118 -2.58 20.78 -26.71
C THR A 118 -3.53 21.87 -26.26
N SER A 119 -3.52 23.02 -26.95
CA SER A 119 -4.35 24.18 -26.66
C SER A 119 -5.03 24.64 -27.94
N GLY A 120 -6.29 24.24 -28.14
CA GLY A 120 -7.08 24.63 -29.31
C GLY A 120 -6.44 24.17 -30.62
N ALA A 121 -6.15 25.12 -31.53
CA ALA A 121 -5.50 24.85 -32.82
C ALA A 121 -3.98 24.62 -32.72
N GLY A 122 -3.39 24.85 -31.54
CA GLY A 122 -1.97 24.69 -31.26
C GLY A 122 -1.65 23.56 -30.28
N GLY A 123 -0.39 23.17 -30.17
CA GLY A 123 0.05 22.18 -29.17
C GLY A 123 1.55 21.94 -29.17
N ARG A 124 2.11 21.46 -28.08
CA ARG A 124 3.51 21.08 -27.97
C ARG A 124 3.63 19.70 -27.34
N ALA A 125 4.41 18.85 -27.97
CA ALA A 125 4.76 17.53 -27.46
C ALA A 125 6.27 17.50 -27.21
N SER A 126 6.68 17.14 -26.00
CA SER A 126 8.06 16.80 -25.68
C SER A 126 8.05 15.46 -24.97
N ILE A 127 8.60 14.44 -25.61
CA ILE A 127 8.52 13.05 -25.15
C ILE A 127 9.90 12.42 -25.25
N ALA A 128 10.36 11.85 -24.13
CA ALA A 128 11.51 10.96 -24.08
C ALA A 128 11.00 9.51 -23.98
N ILE A 129 11.22 8.75 -25.05
CA ILE A 129 10.80 7.36 -25.17
C ILE A 129 12.05 6.49 -24.97
N PRO A 130 12.20 5.79 -23.85
CA PRO A 130 13.26 4.78 -23.74
C PRO A 130 12.98 3.69 -24.78
N ILE A 131 14.02 3.23 -25.46
CA ILE A 131 13.95 2.13 -26.43
C ILE A 131 14.91 1.03 -25.98
N SER A 132 14.54 -0.22 -26.17
CA SER A 132 15.33 -1.38 -25.76
C SER A 132 15.27 -2.45 -26.82
N GLY A 133 16.41 -3.08 -27.08
CA GLY A 133 16.52 -4.24 -27.94
C GLY A 133 17.49 -5.26 -27.36
N PRO A 134 17.69 -6.40 -28.04
CA PRO A 134 18.51 -7.50 -27.54
C PRO A 134 20.00 -7.14 -27.37
N LYS A 135 20.51 -6.12 -28.07
CA LYS A 135 21.91 -5.68 -27.97
C LYS A 135 22.13 -4.54 -26.97
N GLY A 136 21.06 -3.86 -26.52
CA GLY A 136 21.22 -2.72 -25.63
C GLY A 136 19.95 -1.90 -25.41
N LYS A 137 20.11 -0.77 -24.73
CA LYS A 137 19.03 0.19 -24.43
C LYS A 137 19.43 1.58 -24.90
N GLY A 138 18.48 2.38 -25.36
CA GLY A 138 18.67 3.76 -25.79
C GLY A 138 17.53 4.66 -25.34
N SER A 139 17.57 5.92 -25.73
CA SER A 139 16.51 6.90 -25.47
C SER A 139 16.27 7.75 -26.71
N LEU A 140 15.02 7.79 -27.14
CA LEU A 140 14.54 8.58 -28.26
C LEU A 140 13.92 9.87 -27.73
N TYR A 141 14.41 11.01 -28.20
CA TYR A 141 13.91 12.33 -27.83
C TYR A 141 13.09 12.90 -28.99
N VAL A 142 11.87 13.32 -28.68
CA VAL A 142 10.90 13.82 -29.65
C VAL A 142 10.37 15.15 -29.16
N GLU A 143 10.52 16.19 -29.96
CA GLU A 143 9.85 17.46 -29.79
C GLU A 143 9.06 17.82 -31.04
N ALA A 144 7.77 18.07 -30.88
CA ALA A 144 6.88 18.46 -31.95
C ALA A 144 5.99 19.63 -31.52
N ASN A 145 5.69 20.51 -32.47
CA ASN A 145 4.76 21.62 -32.32
C ASN A 145 3.59 21.42 -33.29
N LYS A 146 2.36 21.52 -32.80
CA LYS A 146 1.14 21.48 -33.59
C LYS A 146 0.76 22.91 -33.94
N SER A 147 0.64 23.21 -35.22
CA SER A 147 0.17 24.50 -35.73
C SER A 147 -0.86 24.27 -36.84
N ALA A 148 -1.99 24.97 -36.77
CA ALA A 148 -3.09 24.86 -37.74
C ALA A 148 -3.57 23.41 -37.99
N GLY A 149 -3.51 22.55 -36.96
CA GLY A 149 -3.90 21.14 -37.06
C GLY A 149 -2.77 20.18 -37.48
N THR A 150 -1.63 20.68 -37.96
CA THR A 150 -0.49 19.88 -38.44
C THR A 150 0.63 19.82 -37.41
N TRP A 151 1.24 18.63 -37.24
CA TRP A 151 2.41 18.45 -36.38
C TRP A 151 3.70 18.72 -37.16
N THR A 152 4.57 19.56 -36.59
CA THR A 152 5.92 19.86 -37.08
C THR A 152 6.93 19.37 -36.06
N TYR A 153 7.86 18.52 -36.47
CA TYR A 153 8.88 17.95 -35.59
C TYR A 153 10.10 18.87 -35.54
N THR A 154 10.42 19.39 -34.37
CA THR A 154 11.60 20.24 -34.15
C THR A 154 12.83 19.39 -33.81
N THR A 155 12.63 18.36 -32.99
CA THR A 155 13.69 17.45 -32.55
C THR A 155 13.20 16.02 -32.67
N LEU A 156 13.96 15.16 -33.36
CA LEU A 156 13.68 13.73 -33.43
C LEU A 156 15.01 12.99 -33.50
N GLU A 157 15.53 12.58 -32.35
CA GLU A 157 16.89 12.04 -32.26
C GLU A 157 16.99 10.89 -31.26
N ALA A 158 17.76 9.86 -31.62
CA ALA A 158 18.01 8.73 -30.74
C ALA A 158 19.42 8.81 -30.13
N ARG A 159 19.50 8.53 -28.83
CA ARG A 159 20.75 8.36 -28.09
C ARG A 159 20.90 6.89 -27.73
N VAL A 160 21.95 6.25 -28.21
CA VAL A 160 22.32 4.89 -27.84
C VAL A 160 23.66 4.93 -27.07
N PRO A 161 23.74 4.40 -25.84
CA PRO A 161 24.99 4.23 -25.10
C PRO A 161 25.96 3.37 -25.91
N GLY A 162 27.18 3.86 -26.12
CA GLY A 162 28.20 3.17 -26.92
C GLY A 162 28.39 3.74 -28.33
N GLN A 163 27.50 4.61 -28.81
CA GLN A 163 27.74 5.46 -29.98
C GLN A 163 28.02 6.89 -29.55
N SER A 164 29.06 7.51 -30.11
CA SER A 164 29.51 8.88 -29.81
C SER A 164 28.71 9.96 -30.54
N GLY A 165 27.45 9.70 -30.92
CA GLY A 165 26.58 10.62 -31.65
C GLY A 165 25.10 10.45 -31.32
N ARG A 166 24.32 11.51 -31.54
CA ARG A 166 22.85 11.41 -31.59
C ARG A 166 22.47 11.09 -33.03
N ILE A 167 21.65 10.06 -33.22
CA ILE A 167 21.14 9.68 -34.54
C ILE A 167 19.97 10.60 -34.85
N ASP A 168 20.13 11.50 -35.82
CA ASP A 168 19.04 12.33 -36.31
C ASP A 168 18.08 11.47 -37.14
N LEU A 169 16.80 11.54 -36.80
CA LEU A 169 15.72 10.77 -37.42
C LEU A 169 14.63 11.69 -37.97
N ARG A 170 14.89 13.01 -38.05
CA ARG A 170 13.91 14.00 -38.52
C ARG A 170 13.34 13.63 -39.91
N PRO A 171 12.05 13.89 -40.13
CA PRO A 171 11.38 13.61 -41.39
C PRO A 171 11.82 14.51 -42.54
#